data_AF-A0A6P1J1P8-F1
#
_entry.id   AF-A0A6P1J1P8-F1
#
_cell.length_a   1.000
_cell.length_b   1.000
_cell.length_c   1.000
_cell.angle_alpha   90.00
_cell.angle_beta   90.00
_cell.angle_gamma   90.00
#
_symmetry.space_group_name_H-M   'P 1'
#
loop_
_entity.id
_entity.type
_entity.pdbx_description
1 polymer ?
#
loop_
_entity_poly.entity_id
_entity_poly.type
_entity_poly.pdbx_seq_one_letter_code
_entity_poly.pdbx_strand_id
1 'polypeptide(L)'
;MAVENVAFSLDDEKQFARGLVTRTLADWAEEARQDGESLKDAVARYEVDYAWHVLGCERTRDAVLSRLADELGSPVDEARQAWVCGMLAAAALAQPSDALMSFDNDVPEQLCHLWKAGLDKRTSSVAQTA
;
A
#
# COMPACT_ATOMS: atom_id res chain seq x y z
N MET A 1 6.80 -23.33 14.48
CA MET A 1 7.04 -21.94 14.89
C MET A 1 5.68 -21.27 14.95
N ALA A 2 5.28 -20.78 16.13
CA ALA A 2 4.01 -20.06 16.27
C ALA A 2 4.18 -18.71 15.58
N VAL A 3 3.42 -18.46 14.52
CA VAL A 3 3.38 -17.14 13.90
C VAL A 3 2.65 -16.25 14.88
N GLU A 4 3.41 -15.48 15.67
CA GLU A 4 2.85 -14.47 16.55
C GLU A 4 1.99 -13.53 15.70
N ASN A 5 0.73 -13.40 16.11
CA ASN A 5 -0.27 -12.58 15.46
C ASN A 5 0.28 -11.13 15.37
N VAL A 6 0.59 -10.67 14.16
CA VAL A 6 1.24 -9.37 13.96
C VAL A 6 0.18 -8.27 14.06
N ALA A 7 -0.19 -7.90 15.28
CA ALA A 7 -0.94 -6.68 15.54
C ALA A 7 -0.07 -5.45 15.19
N PHE A 8 -0.42 -4.73 14.14
CA PHE A 8 0.09 -3.41 13.80
C PHE A 8 -0.75 -2.33 14.48
N SER A 9 -0.16 -1.16 14.76
CA SER A 9 -0.88 -0.05 15.38
C SER A 9 -1.71 0.72 14.34
N LEU A 10 -2.77 1.39 14.80
CA LEU A 10 -3.50 2.42 14.06
C LEU A 10 -2.55 3.53 13.53
N ASP A 11 -1.43 3.77 14.22
CA ASP A 11 -0.42 4.72 13.77
C ASP A 11 0.33 4.22 12.51
N ASP A 12 0.59 2.92 12.41
CA ASP A 12 1.23 2.32 11.24
C ASP A 12 0.29 2.39 10.02
N GLU A 13 -1.03 2.17 10.23
CA GLU A 13 -2.07 2.34 9.20
C GLU A 13 -2.12 3.78 8.66
N LYS A 14 -2.13 4.77 9.56
CA LYS A 14 -2.15 6.18 9.18
C LYS A 14 -0.85 6.60 8.50
N GLN A 15 0.29 6.09 8.96
CA GLN A 15 1.58 6.38 8.34
C GLN A 15 1.66 5.77 6.94
N PHE A 16 1.17 4.55 6.77
CA PHE A 16 1.05 3.90 5.47
C PHE A 16 0.19 4.74 4.53
N ALA A 17 -1.04 5.06 4.93
CA ALA A 17 -1.97 5.84 4.10
C ALA A 17 -1.42 7.22 3.71
N ARG A 18 -0.58 7.85 4.56
CA ARG A 18 0.10 9.12 4.30
C ARG A 18 1.34 8.99 3.41
N GLY A 19 2.00 7.83 3.40
CA GLY A 19 3.17 7.55 2.57
C GLY A 19 2.81 7.20 1.11
N LEU A 20 1.53 6.97 0.84
CA LEU A 20 1.04 6.67 -0.50
C LEU A 20 1.21 7.88 -1.42
N VAL A 21 1.82 7.62 -2.58
CA VAL A 21 1.92 8.63 -3.63
C VAL A 21 0.56 8.77 -4.30
N THR A 22 -0.12 9.86 -4.00
CA THR A 22 -1.40 10.24 -4.62
C THR A 22 -1.32 11.65 -5.16
N ARG A 23 -2.12 11.92 -6.19
CA ARG A 23 -2.28 13.25 -6.80
C ARG A 23 -3.76 13.51 -6.99
N THR A 24 -4.20 14.75 -6.92
CA THR A 24 -5.61 15.05 -7.20
C THR A 24 -5.89 14.98 -8.71
N LEU A 25 -7.16 14.81 -9.08
CA LEU A 25 -7.59 14.98 -10.48
C LEU A 25 -7.19 16.36 -11.04
N ALA A 26 -7.18 17.39 -10.20
CA ALA A 26 -6.78 18.74 -10.61
C ALA A 26 -5.29 18.82 -10.96
N ASP A 27 -4.43 18.18 -10.15
CA ASP A 27 -2.98 18.11 -10.42
C ASP A 27 -2.71 17.39 -11.75
N TRP A 28 -3.36 16.24 -11.96
CA TRP A 28 -3.26 15.50 -13.23
C TRP A 28 -3.75 16.28 -14.44
N ALA A 29 -4.84 17.03 -14.30
CA ALA A 29 -5.37 17.87 -15.37
C ALA A 29 -4.43 19.02 -15.73
N GLU A 30 -3.71 19.55 -14.74
CA GLU A 30 -2.72 20.59 -14.94
C GLU A 30 -1.45 20.05 -15.62
N GLU A 31 -0.94 18.90 -15.18
CA GLU A 31 0.20 18.22 -15.81
C GLU A 31 -0.09 17.86 -17.28
N ALA A 32 -1.23 17.22 -17.55
CA ALA A 32 -1.64 16.88 -18.91
C ALA A 32 -1.70 18.13 -19.82
N ARG A 33 -2.20 19.25 -19.29
CA ARG A 33 -2.23 20.53 -20.02
C ARG A 33 -0.81 21.04 -20.34
N GLN A 34 0.12 20.92 -19.40
CA GLN A 34 1.51 21.35 -19.59
C GLN A 34 2.23 20.49 -20.65
N ASP A 35 1.92 19.20 -20.68
CA ASP A 35 2.48 18.26 -21.65
C ASP A 35 1.79 18.31 -23.02
N GLY A 36 0.72 19.11 -23.16
CA GLY A 36 -0.06 19.23 -24.38
C GLY A 36 -0.86 17.96 -24.72
N GLU A 37 -1.06 17.08 -23.74
CA GLU A 37 -1.88 15.86 -23.87
C GLU A 37 -3.27 16.05 -23.27
N SER A 38 -4.22 15.21 -23.67
CA SER A 38 -5.53 15.21 -23.02
C SER A 38 -5.44 14.47 -21.69
N LEU A 39 -6.21 14.91 -20.68
CA LEU A 39 -6.30 14.21 -19.39
C LEU A 39 -6.67 12.73 -19.56
N LYS A 40 -7.50 12.42 -20.57
CA LYS A 40 -7.89 11.06 -20.89
C LYS A 40 -6.70 10.20 -21.32
N ASP A 41 -5.81 10.76 -22.14
CA ASP A 41 -4.63 10.07 -22.63
C ASP A 41 -3.60 9.88 -21.51
N ALA A 42 -3.42 10.90 -20.65
CA ALA A 42 -2.59 10.83 -19.45
C ALA A 42 -3.04 9.69 -18.53
N VAL A 43 -4.31 9.68 -18.14
CA VAL A 43 -4.89 8.67 -17.25
C VAL A 43 -4.79 7.26 -17.83
N ALA A 44 -5.02 7.11 -19.13
CA ALA A 44 -4.91 5.81 -19.81
C ALA A 44 -3.46 5.31 -19.89
N ARG A 45 -2.50 6.21 -20.11
CA ARG A 45 -1.08 5.87 -20.25
C ARG A 45 -0.47 5.35 -18.96
N TYR A 46 -0.83 5.94 -17.83
CA TYR A 46 -0.24 5.63 -16.52
C TYR A 46 -1.06 4.63 -15.70
N GLU A 47 -2.08 4.01 -16.32
CA GLU A 47 -3.05 3.15 -15.63
C GLU A 47 -3.50 3.76 -14.30
N VAL A 48 -3.99 4.99 -14.35
CA VAL A 48 -4.39 5.74 -13.15
C VAL A 48 -5.87 5.55 -12.87
N ASP A 49 -6.21 5.35 -11.61
CA ASP A 49 -7.58 5.30 -11.14
C ASP A 49 -7.68 6.01 -9.77
N TYR A 50 -8.87 6.09 -9.20
CA TYR A 50 -9.07 6.61 -7.86
C TYR A 50 -8.29 5.78 -6.84
N ALA A 51 -7.59 6.45 -5.92
CA ALA A 51 -6.73 5.81 -4.94
C ALA A 51 -7.47 4.78 -4.08
N TRP A 52 -8.72 5.07 -3.68
CA TRP A 52 -9.56 4.11 -2.96
C TRP A 52 -9.86 2.85 -3.78
N HIS A 53 -10.00 2.99 -5.11
CA HIS A 53 -10.26 1.86 -6.01
C HIS A 53 -9.00 1.03 -6.20
N VAL A 54 -7.85 1.68 -6.48
CA VAL A 54 -6.56 1.00 -6.60
C VAL A 54 -6.23 0.20 -5.34
N LEU A 55 -6.40 0.78 -4.16
CA LEU A 55 -6.12 0.10 -2.88
C LEU A 55 -7.12 -1.02 -2.56
N GLY A 56 -8.38 -0.87 -2.99
CA GLY A 56 -9.44 -1.86 -2.75
C GLY A 56 -9.48 -3.01 -3.75
N CYS A 57 -8.73 -2.93 -4.86
CA CYS A 57 -8.80 -3.93 -5.91
C CYS A 57 -7.96 -5.19 -5.62
N GLU A 58 -8.35 -6.30 -6.27
CA GLU A 58 -7.64 -7.56 -6.14
C GLU A 58 -6.23 -7.51 -6.75
N ARG A 59 -6.02 -6.76 -7.84
CA ARG A 59 -4.70 -6.59 -8.50
C ARG A 59 -3.64 -6.11 -7.50
N THR A 60 -3.96 -5.07 -6.72
CA THR A 60 -3.04 -4.50 -5.72
C THR A 60 -2.81 -5.46 -4.56
N ARG A 61 -3.88 -6.10 -4.07
CA ARG A 61 -3.77 -7.12 -3.01
C ARG A 61 -2.83 -8.25 -3.42
N ASP A 62 -3.04 -8.81 -4.61
CA ASP A 62 -2.29 -9.96 -5.09
C ASP A 62 -0.82 -9.61 -5.37
N ALA A 63 -0.56 -8.40 -5.87
CA ALA A 63 0.80 -7.87 -6.02
C ALA A 63 1.54 -7.75 -4.67
N VAL A 64 0.87 -7.21 -3.65
CA VAL A 64 1.43 -7.12 -2.28
C VAL A 64 1.71 -8.51 -1.71
N LEU A 65 0.78 -9.44 -1.85
CA LEU A 65 0.94 -10.81 -1.35
C LEU A 65 2.07 -11.55 -2.06
N SER A 66 2.20 -11.38 -3.38
CA SER A 66 3.32 -11.94 -4.15
C SER A 66 4.64 -11.38 -3.66
N ARG A 67 4.74 -10.05 -3.51
CA ARG A 67 5.97 -9.40 -3.03
C ARG A 67 6.35 -9.88 -1.64
N LEU A 68 5.37 -10.04 -0.75
CA LEU A 68 5.59 -10.55 0.60
C LEU A 68 6.02 -12.03 0.60
N ALA A 69 5.45 -12.86 -0.28
CA ALA A 69 5.88 -14.25 -0.44
C ALA A 69 7.33 -14.34 -0.90
N ASP A 70 7.73 -13.49 -1.86
CA ASP A 70 9.09 -13.41 -2.38
C ASP A 70 10.08 -13.00 -1.28
N GLU A 71 9.72 -12.02 -0.45
CA GLU A 71 10.54 -11.59 0.68
C GLU A 71 10.67 -12.65 1.78
N LEU A 72 9.62 -13.43 2.01
CA LEU A 72 9.63 -14.51 3.02
C LEU A 72 10.30 -15.79 2.50
N GLY A 73 10.47 -15.94 1.18
CA GLY A 73 10.87 -17.21 0.56
C GLY A 73 9.85 -18.33 0.79
N SER A 74 8.61 -18.00 1.16
CA SER A 74 7.55 -18.95 1.48
C SER A 74 6.16 -18.33 1.26
N PRO A 75 5.13 -19.15 1.00
CA PRO A 75 3.76 -18.65 0.87
C PRO A 75 3.31 -17.84 2.09
N VAL A 76 2.61 -16.75 1.84
CA VAL A 76 1.99 -15.92 2.89
C VAL A 76 0.87 -16.71 3.56
N ASP A 77 0.91 -16.82 4.90
CA ASP A 77 -0.12 -17.51 5.67
C ASP A 77 -1.41 -16.68 5.81
N GLU A 78 -2.48 -17.32 6.27
CA GLU A 78 -3.80 -16.70 6.41
C GLU A 78 -3.79 -15.47 7.33
N ALA A 79 -2.99 -15.48 8.39
CA ALA A 79 -2.89 -14.36 9.33
C ALA A 79 -2.27 -13.13 8.66
N ARG A 80 -1.20 -13.32 7.89
CA ARG A 80 -0.56 -12.25 7.12
C ARG A 80 -1.45 -11.78 5.97
N GLN A 81 -2.17 -12.69 5.30
CA GLN A 81 -3.14 -12.31 4.27
C GLN A 81 -4.25 -11.42 4.84
N ALA A 82 -4.83 -11.80 5.98
CA ALA A 82 -5.85 -11.00 6.65
C ALA A 82 -5.32 -9.62 7.05
N TRP A 83 -4.06 -9.55 7.50
CA TRP A 83 -3.41 -8.27 7.81
C TRP A 83 -3.25 -7.37 6.58
N VAL A 84 -2.73 -7.90 5.46
CA VAL A 84 -2.59 -7.14 4.21
C VAL A 84 -3.95 -6.59 3.76
N CYS A 85 -4.99 -7.43 3.79
CA CYS A 85 -6.34 -7.01 3.45
C CYS A 85 -6.85 -5.88 4.37
N GLY A 86 -6.62 -6.00 5.68
CA GLY A 86 -7.01 -4.97 6.65
C GLY A 86 -6.31 -3.63 6.41
N MET A 87 -4.98 -3.67 6.18
CA MET A 87 -4.18 -2.46 5.89
C MET A 87 -4.63 -1.76 4.62
N LEU A 88 -4.83 -2.52 3.53
CA LEU A 88 -5.27 -1.96 2.26
C LEU A 88 -6.68 -1.36 2.37
N ALA A 89 -7.60 -2.04 3.07
CA ALA A 89 -8.95 -1.53 3.29
C ALA A 89 -8.96 -0.26 4.14
N ALA A 90 -8.17 -0.21 5.22
CA ALA A 90 -8.03 0.98 6.05
C ALA A 90 -7.43 2.15 5.27
N ALA A 91 -6.40 1.88 4.47
CA ALA A 91 -5.77 2.88 3.62
C ALA A 91 -6.73 3.43 2.55
N ALA A 92 -7.54 2.56 1.93
CA ALA A 92 -8.56 2.94 0.96
C ALA A 92 -9.61 3.87 1.57
N LEU A 93 -10.09 3.55 2.77
CA LEU A 93 -11.06 4.39 3.50
C LEU A 93 -10.50 5.75 3.93
N ALA A 94 -9.19 5.85 4.11
CA ALA A 94 -8.51 7.09 4.46
C ALA A 94 -8.25 8.01 3.25
N GLN A 95 -8.46 7.54 2.02
CA GLN A 95 -8.18 8.35 0.82
C GLN A 95 -9.28 9.40 0.57
N PRO A 96 -8.88 10.62 0.15
CA PRO A 96 -9.80 11.58 -0.44
C PRO A 96 -10.49 10.99 -1.68
N SER A 97 -11.74 11.40 -1.94
CA SER A 97 -12.52 10.90 -3.08
C SER A 97 -11.99 11.35 -4.44
N ASP A 98 -11.18 12.40 -4.47
CA ASP A 98 -10.56 12.99 -5.66
C ASP A 98 -9.06 12.64 -5.79
N ALA A 99 -8.53 11.85 -4.85
CA ALA A 99 -7.17 11.33 -4.93
C ALA A 99 -7.08 10.23 -5.98
N LEU A 100 -6.10 10.36 -6.87
CA LEU A 100 -5.75 9.43 -7.92
C LEU A 100 -4.42 8.74 -7.60
N MET A 101 -4.31 7.50 -8.05
CA MET A 101 -3.15 6.63 -7.87
C MET A 101 -2.94 5.80 -9.14
N SER A 102 -1.68 5.58 -9.52
CA SER A 102 -1.34 4.62 -10.56
C SER A 102 -1.32 3.19 -10.01
N PHE A 103 -1.70 2.21 -10.82
CA PHE A 103 -1.50 0.79 -10.47
C PHE A 103 -0.03 0.39 -10.38
N ASP A 104 0.90 1.17 -10.96
CA ASP A 104 2.34 0.95 -10.88
C ASP A 104 2.99 1.63 -9.66
N ASN A 105 2.20 2.03 -8.67
CA ASN A 105 2.70 2.62 -7.43
C ASN A 105 3.44 1.57 -6.58
N ASP A 106 4.40 2.02 -5.77
CA ASP A 106 5.24 1.21 -4.88
C ASP A 106 4.48 0.66 -3.65
N VAL A 107 3.15 0.48 -3.75
CA VAL A 107 2.30 -0.05 -2.67
C VAL A 107 2.82 -1.42 -2.16
N PRO A 108 3.15 -2.39 -3.03
CA PRO A 108 3.73 -3.67 -2.60
C PRO A 108 5.02 -3.48 -1.78
N GLU A 109 5.93 -2.65 -2.26
CA GLU A 109 7.23 -2.38 -1.64
C GLU A 109 7.07 -1.67 -0.29
N GLN A 110 6.24 -0.62 -0.23
CA GLN A 110 5.99 0.15 1.00
C GLN A 110 5.39 -0.73 2.10
N LEU A 111 4.42 -1.58 1.74
CA LEU A 111 3.74 -2.45 2.70
C LEU A 111 4.69 -3.56 3.19
N CYS A 112 5.53 -4.11 2.32
CA CYS A 112 6.62 -5.01 2.71
C CYS A 112 7.63 -4.34 3.66
N HIS A 113 8.03 -3.09 3.41
CA HIS A 113 8.94 -2.35 4.30
C HIS A 113 8.34 -2.10 5.68
N LEU A 114 7.07 -1.68 5.74
CA LEU A 114 6.36 -1.53 7.00
C LEU A 114 6.27 -2.83 7.77
N TRP A 115 6.02 -3.94 7.06
CA TRP A 115 5.97 -5.25 7.67
C TRP A 115 7.30 -5.63 8.35
N LYS A 116 8.42 -5.42 7.65
CA LYS A 116 9.77 -5.63 8.19
C LYS A 116 10.06 -4.72 9.38
N ALA A 117 9.77 -3.44 9.27
CA ALA A 117 9.97 -2.48 10.35
C ALA A 117 9.15 -2.83 11.61
N GLY A 118 7.93 -3.36 11.44
CA GLY A 118 7.12 -3.88 12.54
C GLY A 118 7.73 -5.11 13.22
N LEU A 119 8.38 -5.97 12.45
CA LEU A 119 9.11 -7.14 12.96
C LEU A 119 10.35 -6.73 13.77
N ASP A 120 11.16 -5.80 13.23
CA ASP A 120 12.39 -5.31 13.86
C ASP A 120 12.14 -4.56 15.18
N LYS A 121 11.05 -3.80 15.27
CA LYS A 121 10.62 -3.15 16.52
C LYS A 121 10.37 -4.18 17.64
N ARG A 122 9.89 -5.39 17.32
CA ARG A 122 9.60 -6.44 18.31
C ARG A 122 10.83 -7.24 18.71
N THR A 123 11.70 -7.59 17.77
CA THR A 123 12.96 -8.29 18.10
C THR A 123 13.81 -7.46 19.05
N SER A 124 13.82 -6.14 18.87
CA SER A 124 14.50 -5.19 19.74
C SER A 124 13.85 -5.04 21.13
N SER A 125 12.51 -5.08 21.20
CA SER A 125 11.76 -4.98 22.47
C SER A 125 11.92 -6.23 23.34
N VAL A 126 11.95 -7.42 22.72
CA VAL A 126 12.18 -8.69 23.41
C VAL A 126 13.62 -8.81 23.92
N ALA A 127 14.60 -8.22 23.21
CA ALA A 127 16.00 -8.19 23.66
C ALA A 127 16.27 -7.23 24.83
N GLN A 128 15.39 -6.27 25.10
CA GLN A 128 15.57 -5.26 26.15
C GLN A 128 14.95 -5.66 27.50
N THR A 129 14.26 -6.79 27.56
CA THR A 129 13.65 -7.36 28.78
C THR A 129 14.39 -8.61 29.32
N ALA A 130 15.59 -8.92 28.80
CA ALA A 130 16.42 -10.03 29.24
C ALA A 130 17.60 -9.58 30.11
#